data_AF-A0A1Q6M608-F1
#
_entry.id   AF-A0A1Q6M608-F1
#
_cell.length_a   1.000
_cell.length_b   1.000
_cell.length_c   1.000
_cell.angle_alpha   90.00
_cell.angle_beta   90.00
_cell.angle_gamma   90.00
#
_symmetry.space_group_name_H-M   'P 1'
#
loop_
_entity.id
_entity.type
_entity.pdbx_description
1 polymer ?
#
loop_
_entity_poly.entity_id
_entity_poly.type
_entity_poly.pdbx_seq_one_letter_code
_entity_poly.pdbx_strand_id
1 'polypeptide(L)'
;MSGRKASEVNSLLRNGEKTRCASIDILNSSCKNAKESTDKAKRKKEECETKISNIDFVISDDAKCEFPNLANELEEEVKKLKNEKSATVPMFDSLEYDNIMADYKKNDEFADVVRKNLKRKISSQGRNDPWYCDGEYADAKKVHDNYRKLSQRVSDLNRDSSKIETSSNAYISNLDMRLKRAEKLREEIEDLEDKTRAVKNMRKKASEAKSRVNDDFNEIEQQIADKFLKEEYCELKQIVDKFKKYDDDSAVKECTEIVSKISSFRNKLDEKYGEYIRRKEELTVKLITLEKRVNKQVFSDPEDEFSENDANMNSLIEFLKKFSKEDYPFEILERLEKSEKMIRDDKFDETEKELKSVEALIADASEYAANLHENKMKTIYNMLTIEKAMLELNYDVNVSENPNGEDGYCVECSAGDECITFDKVSVVDDGRVIITIDHKEATKGTCAASWDEIRKKLAENELFIEDITKNGKSIHGANREVQGHKNESTVKQNLSR
;
A
#
# COMPACT_ATOMS: atom_id res chain seq x y z
N MET A 1 -41.36 47.01 114.72
CA MET A 1 -39.95 46.61 114.55
C MET A 1 -39.77 46.08 113.13
N SER A 2 -39.09 46.82 112.25
CA SER A 2 -38.81 46.38 110.87
C SER A 2 -37.31 46.41 110.61
N GLY A 3 -36.75 45.27 110.26
CA GLY A 3 -35.38 45.12 109.81
C GLY A 3 -35.24 43.79 109.11
N ARG A 4 -34.18 43.63 108.32
CA ARG A 4 -33.96 42.48 107.44
C ARG A 4 -33.41 41.29 108.21
N LYS A 5 -33.89 40.10 107.86
CA LYS A 5 -33.47 38.84 108.50
C LYS A 5 -32.30 38.21 107.75
N ALA A 6 -31.49 37.44 108.46
CA ALA A 6 -30.41 36.64 107.86
C ALA A 6 -30.87 35.72 106.71
N SER A 7 -32.10 35.20 106.78
CA SER A 7 -32.70 34.40 105.69
C SER A 7 -32.89 35.20 104.39
N GLU A 8 -33.21 36.50 104.49
CA GLU A 8 -33.35 37.39 103.33
C GLU A 8 -31.98 37.70 102.72
N VAL A 9 -30.95 37.92 103.55
CA VAL A 9 -29.55 38.11 103.09
C VAL A 9 -29.06 36.86 102.36
N ASN A 10 -29.26 35.67 102.95
CA ASN A 10 -28.89 34.40 102.33
C ASN A 10 -29.65 34.12 101.03
N SER A 11 -30.95 34.44 100.97
CA SER A 11 -31.73 34.30 99.73
C SER A 11 -31.20 35.20 98.63
N LEU A 12 -30.78 36.42 98.96
CA LEU A 12 -30.26 37.39 98.00
C LEU A 12 -28.90 36.94 97.44
N LEU A 13 -28.00 36.47 98.31
CA LEU A 13 -26.71 35.89 97.93
C LEU A 13 -26.89 34.63 97.07
N ARG A 14 -27.86 33.76 97.40
CA ARG A 14 -28.17 32.54 96.63
C ARG A 14 -28.75 32.86 95.25
N ASN A 15 -29.57 33.90 95.13
CA ASN A 15 -30.09 34.36 93.85
C ASN A 15 -29.00 34.99 92.97
N GLY A 16 -28.07 35.74 93.60
CA GLY A 16 -26.87 36.25 92.92
C GLY A 16 -26.00 35.12 92.39
N GLU A 17 -25.76 34.08 93.20
CA GLU A 17 -24.99 32.89 92.81
C GLU A 17 -25.64 32.12 91.65
N LYS A 18 -26.96 31.95 91.65
CA LYS A 18 -27.68 31.35 90.50
C LYS A 18 -27.50 32.17 89.22
N THR A 19 -27.62 33.50 89.32
CA THR A 19 -27.44 34.42 88.19
C THR A 19 -26.01 34.35 87.65
N ARG A 20 -25.02 34.29 88.55
CA ARG A 20 -23.60 34.12 88.23
C ARG A 20 -23.36 32.82 87.47
N CYS A 21 -23.78 31.68 88.01
CA CYS A 21 -23.54 30.37 87.39
C CYS A 21 -24.13 30.31 85.98
N ALA A 22 -25.40 30.69 85.80
CA ALA A 22 -26.03 30.70 84.48
C ALA A 22 -25.32 31.64 83.48
N SER A 23 -24.85 32.80 83.94
CA SER A 23 -24.15 33.76 83.08
C SER A 23 -22.74 33.26 82.71
N ILE A 24 -22.02 32.64 83.63
CA ILE A 24 -20.70 32.06 83.37
C ILE A 24 -20.80 30.89 82.38
N ASP A 25 -21.82 30.04 82.50
CA ASP A 25 -22.03 28.93 81.57
C ASP A 25 -22.30 29.41 80.13
N ILE A 26 -23.12 30.45 79.97
CA ILE A 26 -23.38 31.10 78.68
C ILE A 26 -22.09 31.73 78.13
N LEU A 27 -21.36 32.46 78.97
CA LEU A 27 -20.11 33.12 78.59
C LEU A 27 -19.06 32.13 78.10
N ASN A 28 -18.82 31.06 78.87
CA ASN A 28 -17.82 30.04 78.54
C ASN A 28 -18.16 29.32 77.25
N SER A 29 -19.43 28.93 77.07
CA SER A 29 -19.87 28.22 75.86
C SER A 29 -19.81 29.11 74.62
N SER A 30 -20.32 30.34 74.69
CA SER A 30 -20.33 31.25 73.55
C SER A 30 -18.94 31.72 73.13
N CYS A 31 -18.06 32.09 74.06
CA CYS A 31 -16.70 32.51 73.74
C CYS A 31 -15.86 31.35 73.20
N LYS A 32 -16.05 30.14 73.75
CA LYS A 32 -15.41 28.93 73.21
C LYS A 32 -15.83 28.68 71.77
N ASN A 33 -17.12 28.70 71.45
CA ASN A 33 -17.63 28.47 70.10
C ASN A 33 -17.12 29.53 69.10
N ALA A 34 -17.10 30.81 69.49
CA ALA A 34 -16.59 31.90 68.65
C ALA A 34 -15.09 31.77 68.37
N LYS A 35 -14.29 31.39 69.39
CA LYS A 35 -12.86 31.14 69.25
C LYS A 35 -12.58 29.93 68.34
N GLU A 36 -13.26 28.81 68.58
CA GLU A 36 -13.12 27.60 67.76
C GLU A 36 -13.51 27.87 66.30
N SER A 37 -14.57 28.63 66.05
CA SER A 37 -15.00 29.03 64.69
C SER A 37 -13.98 29.93 63.99
N THR A 38 -13.39 30.87 64.74
CA THR A 38 -12.31 31.75 64.24
C THR A 38 -11.07 30.94 63.85
N ASP A 39 -10.63 30.02 64.71
CA ASP A 39 -9.46 29.18 64.45
C ASP A 39 -9.70 28.21 63.29
N LYS A 40 -10.92 27.67 63.17
CA LYS A 40 -11.33 26.86 62.03
C LYS A 40 -11.30 27.66 60.72
N ALA A 41 -11.77 28.92 60.73
CA ALA A 41 -11.73 29.80 59.57
C ALA A 41 -10.29 30.12 59.13
N LYS A 42 -9.35 30.33 60.07
CA LYS A 42 -7.92 30.52 59.77
C LYS A 42 -7.31 29.30 59.09
N ARG A 43 -7.47 28.11 59.69
CA ARG A 43 -6.95 26.87 59.11
C ARG A 43 -7.54 26.61 57.73
N LYS A 44 -8.84 26.86 57.55
CA LYS A 44 -9.50 26.66 56.26
C LYS A 44 -9.00 27.61 55.18
N LYS A 45 -8.67 28.85 55.55
CA LYS A 45 -8.02 29.82 54.66
C LYS A 45 -6.70 29.27 54.13
N GLU A 46 -5.81 28.86 55.03
CA GLU A 46 -4.48 28.31 54.67
C GLU A 46 -4.61 27.06 53.78
N GLU A 47 -5.53 26.15 54.13
CA GLU A 47 -5.82 24.96 53.34
C GLU A 47 -6.28 25.31 51.92
N CYS A 48 -7.27 26.21 51.79
CA CYS A 48 -7.81 26.60 50.48
C CYS A 48 -6.79 27.36 49.63
N GLU A 49 -6.03 28.29 50.22
CA GLU A 49 -4.99 29.04 49.51
C GLU A 49 -3.87 28.11 49.01
N THR A 50 -3.47 27.13 49.83
CA THR A 50 -2.47 26.12 49.44
C THR A 50 -3.00 25.24 48.29
N LYS A 51 -4.23 24.73 48.42
CA LYS A 51 -4.85 23.90 47.37
C LYS A 51 -4.97 24.65 46.05
N ILE A 52 -5.48 25.88 46.06
CA ILE A 52 -5.63 26.70 44.85
C ILE A 52 -4.27 27.02 44.24
N SER A 53 -3.25 27.33 45.05
CA SER A 53 -1.90 27.62 44.54
C SER A 53 -1.22 26.42 43.88
N ASN A 54 -1.57 25.20 44.30
CA ASN A 54 -1.06 23.96 43.73
C ASN A 54 -1.82 23.51 42.48
N ILE A 55 -2.96 24.13 42.16
CA ILE A 55 -3.66 23.84 40.90
C ILE A 55 -2.92 24.54 39.78
N ASP A 56 -2.40 23.74 38.86
CA ASP A 56 -1.79 24.25 37.64
C ASP A 56 -2.87 24.52 36.59
N PHE A 57 -2.96 25.77 36.15
CA PHE A 57 -3.90 26.23 35.14
C PHE A 57 -3.12 26.54 33.86
N VAL A 58 -2.66 25.49 33.18
CA VAL A 58 -1.94 25.59 31.91
C VAL A 58 -2.86 25.20 30.78
N ILE A 59 -3.10 26.14 29.87
CA ILE A 59 -3.76 25.89 28.59
C ILE A 59 -2.66 25.92 27.53
N SER A 60 -2.56 24.84 26.77
CA SER A 60 -1.55 24.67 25.72
C SER A 60 -1.77 25.65 24.56
N ASP A 61 -0.69 26.01 23.86
CA ASP A 61 -0.78 26.85 22.66
C ASP A 61 -1.62 26.19 21.56
N ASP A 62 -1.62 24.86 21.52
CA ASP A 62 -2.47 24.07 20.62
C ASP A 62 -3.96 24.29 20.92
N ALA A 63 -4.35 24.23 22.19
CA ALA A 63 -5.74 24.46 22.60
C ALA A 63 -6.18 25.89 22.28
N LYS A 64 -5.28 26.87 22.42
CA LYS A 64 -5.53 28.28 22.03
C LYS A 64 -5.72 28.44 20.52
N CYS A 65 -5.02 27.66 19.71
CA CYS A 65 -5.16 27.70 18.26
C CYS A 65 -6.45 27.01 17.79
N GLU A 66 -6.78 25.84 18.36
CA GLU A 66 -7.96 25.06 17.96
C GLU A 66 -9.27 25.63 18.49
N PHE A 67 -9.26 26.16 19.72
CA PHE A 67 -10.45 26.64 20.44
C PHE A 67 -10.20 28.02 21.08
N PRO A 68 -9.92 29.06 20.28
CA PRO A 68 -9.47 30.37 20.79
C PRO A 68 -10.47 31.04 21.73
N ASN A 69 -11.77 30.96 21.43
CA ASN A 69 -12.80 31.59 22.25
C ASN A 69 -12.89 30.95 23.64
N LEU A 70 -12.96 29.61 23.69
CA LEU A 70 -13.08 28.87 24.94
C LEU A 70 -11.79 28.96 25.78
N ALA A 71 -10.62 28.92 25.14
CA ALA A 71 -9.34 29.14 25.81
C ALA A 71 -9.27 30.53 26.45
N ASN A 72 -9.65 31.58 25.73
CA ASN A 72 -9.67 32.95 26.25
C ASN A 72 -10.65 33.13 27.42
N GLU A 73 -11.85 32.54 27.33
CA GLU A 73 -12.84 32.57 28.41
C GLU A 73 -12.30 31.92 29.70
N LEU A 74 -11.67 30.75 29.58
CA LEU A 74 -11.06 30.05 30.72
C LEU A 74 -9.87 30.82 31.29
N GLU A 75 -9.02 31.43 30.45
CA GLU A 75 -7.91 32.28 30.92
C GLU A 75 -8.40 33.49 31.73
N GLU A 76 -9.47 34.16 31.29
CA GLU A 76 -10.07 35.28 32.00
C GLU A 76 -10.69 34.84 33.33
N GLU A 77 -11.36 33.69 33.38
CA GLU A 77 -11.89 33.14 34.63
C GLU A 77 -10.78 32.74 35.62
N VAL A 78 -9.67 32.17 35.14
CA VAL A 78 -8.48 31.90 35.95
C VAL A 78 -7.87 33.20 36.49
N LYS A 79 -7.76 34.25 35.66
CA LYS A 79 -7.30 35.57 36.12
C LYS A 79 -8.22 36.15 37.20
N LYS A 80 -9.54 36.06 37.05
CA LYS A 80 -10.50 36.50 38.08
C LYS A 80 -10.29 35.73 39.39
N LEU A 81 -10.17 34.40 39.32
CA LEU A 81 -9.97 33.56 40.51
C LEU A 81 -8.64 33.85 41.25
N LYS A 82 -7.57 34.14 40.50
CA LYS A 82 -6.27 34.55 41.06
C LYS A 82 -6.31 35.95 41.68
N ASN A 83 -7.08 36.87 41.10
CA ASN A 83 -7.20 38.25 41.55
C ASN A 83 -8.24 38.46 42.67
N GLU A 84 -9.12 37.48 42.93
CA GLU A 84 -10.02 37.48 44.08
C GLU A 84 -9.22 37.50 45.40
N LYS A 85 -9.18 38.66 46.07
CA LYS A 85 -8.56 38.82 47.39
C LYS A 85 -9.32 37.97 48.41
N SER A 86 -8.59 37.22 49.25
CA SER A 86 -9.22 36.56 50.40
C SER A 86 -9.73 37.62 51.38
N ALA A 87 -11.01 37.52 51.72
CA ALA A 87 -11.62 38.43 52.69
C ALA A 87 -10.90 38.33 54.05
N THR A 88 -10.99 39.38 54.86
CA THR A 88 -10.37 39.40 56.19
C THR A 88 -11.04 38.37 57.09
N VAL A 89 -10.24 37.54 57.75
CA VAL A 89 -10.75 36.52 58.68
C VAL A 89 -11.39 37.23 59.89
N PRO A 90 -12.65 36.93 60.24
CA PRO A 90 -13.28 37.45 61.46
C PRO A 90 -12.44 37.10 62.69
N MET A 91 -12.28 38.03 63.63
CA MET A 91 -11.47 37.85 64.83
C MET A 91 -12.33 37.94 66.08
N PHE A 92 -12.22 36.93 66.94
CA PHE A 92 -12.72 36.99 68.30
C PHE A 92 -11.73 37.72 69.22
N ASP A 93 -12.20 38.78 69.89
CA ASP A 93 -11.44 39.50 70.90
C ASP A 93 -11.63 38.84 72.28
N SER A 94 -10.57 38.22 72.80
CA SER A 94 -10.59 37.57 74.11
C SER A 94 -10.46 38.54 75.28
N LEU A 95 -10.10 39.81 75.03
CA LEU A 95 -9.82 40.77 76.09
C LEU A 95 -11.05 41.06 76.96
N GLU A 96 -12.22 41.19 76.34
CA GLU A 96 -13.46 41.46 77.08
C GLU A 96 -13.93 40.25 77.90
N TYR A 97 -13.67 39.02 77.42
CA TYR A 97 -13.92 37.81 78.19
C TYR A 97 -13.06 37.78 79.47
N ASP A 98 -11.76 38.05 79.33
CA ASP A 98 -10.83 38.07 80.45
C ASP A 98 -11.22 39.15 81.49
N ASN A 99 -11.65 40.32 81.02
CA ASN A 99 -12.14 41.41 81.87
C ASN A 99 -13.39 41.02 82.66
N ILE A 100 -14.39 40.42 82.00
CA ILE A 100 -15.64 39.98 82.66
C ILE A 100 -15.35 38.91 83.70
N MET A 101 -14.48 37.94 83.39
CA MET A 101 -14.08 36.89 84.34
C MET A 101 -13.34 37.44 85.56
N ALA A 102 -12.45 38.43 85.37
CA ALA A 102 -11.78 39.11 86.46
C ALA A 102 -12.76 39.88 87.37
N ASP A 103 -13.78 40.53 86.80
CA ASP A 103 -14.80 41.25 87.57
C ASP A 103 -15.74 40.29 88.31
N TYR A 104 -16.07 39.12 87.74
CA TYR A 104 -16.76 38.05 88.47
C TYR A 104 -15.97 37.60 89.70
N LYS A 105 -14.66 37.38 89.55
CA LYS A 105 -13.78 36.98 90.66
C LYS A 105 -13.75 38.02 91.79
N LYS A 106 -13.63 39.32 91.45
CA LYS A 106 -13.70 40.41 92.45
C LYS A 106 -15.04 40.43 93.19
N ASN A 107 -16.14 40.19 92.48
CA ASN A 107 -17.47 40.17 93.10
C ASN A 107 -17.70 38.90 93.93
N ASP A 108 -17.11 37.76 93.56
CA ASP A 108 -17.07 36.53 94.37
C ASP A 108 -16.32 36.76 95.70
N GLU A 109 -15.14 37.39 95.64
CA GLU A 109 -14.37 37.77 96.84
C GLU A 109 -15.19 38.69 97.77
N PHE A 110 -15.90 39.66 97.19
CA PHE A 110 -16.81 40.52 97.96
C PHE A 110 -17.99 39.74 98.56
N ALA A 111 -18.58 38.81 97.80
CA ALA A 111 -19.66 37.95 98.28
C ALA A 111 -19.20 37.07 99.46
N ASP A 112 -17.98 36.56 99.44
CA ASP A 112 -17.40 35.77 100.54
C ASP A 112 -17.17 36.60 101.81
N VAL A 113 -16.74 37.87 101.65
CA VAL A 113 -16.66 38.82 102.78
C VAL A 113 -18.05 39.04 103.39
N VAL A 114 -19.08 39.25 102.57
CA VAL A 114 -20.47 39.42 103.04
C VAL A 114 -20.96 38.15 103.74
N ARG A 115 -20.69 36.95 103.21
CA ARG A 115 -21.01 35.65 103.84
C ARG A 115 -20.32 35.50 105.20
N LYS A 116 -19.04 35.88 105.30
CA LYS A 116 -18.25 35.81 106.53
C LYS A 116 -18.76 36.80 107.60
N ASN A 117 -19.10 38.02 107.20
CA ASN A 117 -19.68 39.04 108.09
C ASN A 117 -21.06 38.60 108.60
N LEU A 118 -21.91 38.07 107.72
CA LEU A 118 -23.21 37.51 108.11
C LEU A 118 -23.06 36.36 109.12
N LYS A 119 -22.16 35.40 108.87
CA LYS A 119 -21.86 34.30 109.82
C LYS A 119 -21.38 34.83 111.17
N ARG A 120 -20.44 35.78 111.17
CA ARG A 120 -19.92 36.40 112.40
C ARG A 120 -21.04 37.04 113.21
N LYS A 121 -21.94 37.78 112.54
CA LYS A 121 -23.07 38.46 113.19
C LYS A 121 -24.10 37.50 113.76
N ILE A 122 -24.37 36.39 113.08
CA ILE A 122 -25.24 35.31 113.61
C ILE A 122 -24.58 34.65 114.83
N SER A 123 -23.26 34.44 114.82
CA SER A 123 -22.53 33.77 115.91
C SER A 123 -22.28 34.66 117.13
N SER A 124 -22.24 35.99 116.99
CA SER A 124 -21.98 36.94 118.09
C SER A 124 -23.23 37.41 118.84
N GLN A 125 -24.41 36.86 118.53
CA GLN A 125 -25.68 37.28 119.13
C GLN A 125 -25.89 36.69 120.55
N GLY A 126 -26.11 37.57 121.54
CA GLY A 126 -26.64 37.22 122.86
C GLY A 126 -28.17 37.25 122.90
N ARG A 127 -28.78 36.68 123.95
CA ARG A 127 -30.26 36.51 124.12
C ARG A 127 -31.11 37.78 123.99
N ASN A 128 -30.53 38.99 124.02
CA ASN A 128 -31.23 40.28 124.06
C ASN A 128 -30.89 41.26 122.91
N ASP A 129 -30.17 40.86 121.85
CA ASP A 129 -29.76 41.77 120.77
C ASP A 129 -30.74 41.75 119.57
N PRO A 130 -31.05 42.87 118.89
CA PRO A 130 -31.98 42.91 117.76
C PRO A 130 -31.55 42.01 116.60
N TRP A 131 -32.47 41.19 116.10
CA TRP A 131 -32.25 40.13 115.10
C TRP A 131 -32.04 40.60 113.64
N TYR A 132 -31.56 41.83 113.43
CA TYR A 132 -31.57 42.48 112.11
C TYR A 132 -30.17 42.59 111.47
N CYS A 133 -30.14 42.35 110.15
CA CYS A 133 -28.93 42.27 109.32
C CYS A 133 -28.96 43.32 108.20
N ASP A 134 -29.38 44.55 108.48
CA ASP A 134 -29.62 45.56 107.44
C ASP A 134 -28.34 45.98 106.69
N GLY A 135 -27.19 46.04 107.38
CA GLY A 135 -25.90 46.32 106.74
C GLY A 135 -25.44 45.18 105.83
N GLU A 136 -25.55 43.94 106.29
CA GLU A 136 -25.22 42.75 105.50
C GLU A 136 -26.20 42.57 104.33
N TYR A 137 -27.46 42.96 104.50
CA TYR A 137 -28.45 43.00 103.44
C TYR A 137 -28.10 44.05 102.38
N ALA A 138 -27.67 45.24 102.78
CA ALA A 138 -27.23 46.29 101.85
C ALA A 138 -26.01 45.85 101.03
N ASP A 139 -25.04 45.18 101.66
CA ASP A 139 -23.86 44.66 100.94
C ASP A 139 -24.19 43.43 100.08
N ALA A 140 -25.04 42.51 100.54
CA ALA A 140 -25.55 41.43 99.71
C ALA A 140 -26.32 41.95 98.48
N LYS A 141 -27.02 43.09 98.63
CA LYS A 141 -27.72 43.74 97.52
C LYS A 141 -26.73 44.30 96.50
N LYS A 142 -25.63 44.91 96.94
CA LYS A 142 -24.54 45.32 96.03
C LYS A 142 -23.93 44.14 95.29
N VAL A 143 -23.67 43.02 95.97
CA VAL A 143 -23.18 41.77 95.33
C VAL A 143 -24.14 41.32 94.23
N HIS A 144 -25.43 41.25 94.53
CA HIS A 144 -26.47 40.86 93.58
C HIS A 144 -26.57 41.83 92.39
N ASP A 145 -26.55 43.14 92.64
CA ASP A 145 -26.63 44.17 91.59
C ASP A 145 -25.38 44.15 90.69
N ASN A 146 -24.20 43.87 91.25
CA ASN A 146 -22.97 43.65 90.48
C ASN A 146 -23.08 42.42 89.57
N TYR A 147 -23.59 41.28 90.08
CA TYR A 147 -23.82 40.11 89.22
C TYR A 147 -24.84 40.39 88.12
N ARG A 148 -25.89 41.17 88.40
CA ARG A 148 -26.85 41.59 87.37
C ARG A 148 -26.19 42.45 86.29
N LYS A 149 -25.33 43.40 86.65
CA LYS A 149 -24.57 44.21 85.68
C LYS A 149 -23.61 43.37 84.85
N LEU A 150 -22.92 42.42 85.46
CA LEU A 150 -22.04 41.48 84.76
C LEU A 150 -22.82 40.55 83.82
N SER A 151 -24.00 40.09 84.23
CA SER A 151 -24.90 39.30 83.37
C SER A 151 -25.34 40.07 82.12
N GLN A 152 -25.58 41.37 82.23
CA GLN A 152 -25.88 42.21 81.06
C GLN A 152 -24.69 42.29 80.09
N ARG A 153 -23.47 42.50 80.61
CA ARG A 153 -22.24 42.48 79.78
C ARG A 153 -22.02 41.12 79.11
N VAL A 154 -22.31 40.02 79.81
CA VAL A 154 -22.29 38.67 79.22
C VAL A 154 -23.28 38.55 78.06
N SER A 155 -24.49 39.10 78.19
CA SER A 155 -25.49 39.09 77.11
C SER A 155 -25.02 39.84 75.87
N ASP A 156 -24.39 41.00 76.05
CA ASP A 156 -23.84 41.80 74.96
C ASP A 156 -22.69 41.07 74.24
N LEU A 157 -21.75 40.50 75.01
CA LEU A 157 -20.64 39.73 74.47
C LEU A 157 -21.14 38.45 73.76
N ASN A 158 -22.12 37.74 74.32
CA ASN A 158 -22.74 36.57 73.70
C ASN A 158 -23.35 36.91 72.32
N ARG A 159 -24.00 38.08 72.19
CA ARG A 159 -24.52 38.55 70.91
C ARG A 159 -23.40 38.79 69.89
N ASP A 160 -22.29 39.39 70.31
CA ASP A 160 -21.17 39.67 69.41
C ASP A 160 -20.38 38.40 69.05
N SER A 161 -20.19 37.49 70.00
CA SER A 161 -19.67 36.13 69.77
C SER A 161 -20.51 35.37 68.75
N SER A 162 -21.84 35.41 68.86
CA SER A 162 -22.75 34.77 67.91
C SER A 162 -22.66 35.36 66.50
N LYS A 163 -22.47 36.70 66.38
CA LYS A 163 -22.19 37.34 65.08
C LYS A 163 -20.86 36.87 64.51
N ILE A 164 -19.81 36.77 65.33
CA ILE A 164 -18.49 36.29 64.91
C ILE A 164 -18.56 34.85 64.43
N GLU A 165 -19.25 33.97 65.15
CA GLU A 165 -19.51 32.58 64.76
C GLU A 165 -20.22 32.52 63.39
N THR A 166 -21.32 33.26 63.23
CA THR A 166 -22.08 33.30 61.98
C THR A 166 -21.22 33.80 60.81
N SER A 167 -20.47 34.89 61.03
CA SER A 167 -19.57 35.45 60.00
C SER A 167 -18.40 34.52 59.65
N SER A 168 -17.86 33.78 60.62
CA SER A 168 -16.79 32.79 60.40
C SER A 168 -17.29 31.61 59.58
N ASN A 169 -18.50 31.12 59.86
CA ASN A 169 -19.12 30.05 59.09
C ASN A 169 -19.45 30.49 57.66
N ALA A 170 -19.96 31.70 57.46
CA ALA A 170 -20.16 32.28 56.14
C ALA A 170 -18.84 32.44 55.36
N TYR A 171 -17.77 32.86 56.04
CA TYR A 171 -16.43 32.95 55.45
C TYR A 171 -15.89 31.58 55.01
N ILE A 172 -16.03 30.54 55.85
CA ILE A 172 -15.68 29.16 55.49
C ILE A 172 -16.47 28.70 54.25
N SER A 173 -17.78 28.94 54.23
CA SER A 173 -18.61 28.57 53.07
C SER A 173 -18.17 29.26 51.78
N ASN A 174 -17.75 30.52 51.85
CA ASN A 174 -17.22 31.24 50.68
C ASN A 174 -15.89 30.67 50.20
N LEU A 175 -15.00 30.28 51.13
CA LEU A 175 -13.75 29.58 50.78
C LEU A 175 -14.02 28.25 50.09
N ASP A 176 -14.97 27.45 50.60
CA ASP A 176 -15.35 26.17 49.99
C ASP A 176 -15.92 26.38 48.58
N MET A 177 -16.74 27.41 48.36
CA MET A 177 -17.25 27.76 47.03
C MET A 177 -16.13 28.17 46.07
N ARG A 178 -15.15 28.96 46.56
CA ARG A 178 -13.98 29.36 45.76
C ARG A 178 -13.13 28.15 45.37
N LEU A 179 -12.90 27.23 46.29
CA LEU A 179 -12.16 25.99 46.02
C LEU A 179 -12.89 25.13 44.97
N LYS A 180 -14.20 24.92 45.11
CA LYS A 180 -15.00 24.20 44.12
C LYS A 180 -14.95 24.84 42.73
N ARG A 181 -14.96 26.18 42.66
CA ARG A 181 -14.82 26.90 41.39
C ARG A 181 -13.44 26.68 40.76
N ALA A 182 -12.37 26.66 41.57
CA ALA A 182 -11.03 26.36 41.09
C ALA A 182 -10.91 24.92 40.54
N GLU A 183 -11.49 23.95 41.26
CA GLU A 183 -11.53 22.55 40.82
C GLU A 183 -12.32 22.39 39.51
N LYS A 184 -13.49 23.03 39.39
CA LYS A 184 -14.29 23.01 38.15
C LYS A 184 -13.56 23.64 36.97
N LEU A 185 -12.86 24.77 37.17
CA LEU A 185 -12.06 25.40 36.12
C LEU A 185 -10.92 24.49 35.66
N ARG A 186 -10.30 23.73 36.57
CA ARG A 186 -9.28 22.74 36.23
C ARG A 186 -9.86 21.63 35.34
N GLU A 187 -11.02 21.09 35.71
CA GLU A 187 -11.73 20.07 34.91
C GLU A 187 -12.08 20.60 33.51
N GLU A 188 -12.59 21.84 33.41
CA GLU A 188 -12.92 22.44 32.11
C GLU A 188 -11.70 22.66 31.20
N ILE A 189 -10.53 22.98 31.79
CA ILE A 189 -9.25 23.05 31.05
C ILE A 189 -8.80 21.66 30.61
N GLU A 190 -8.91 20.64 31.46
CA GLU A 190 -8.56 19.26 31.12
C GLU A 190 -9.43 18.73 29.96
N ASP A 191 -10.74 18.99 30.00
CA ASP A 191 -11.67 18.68 28.90
C ASP A 191 -11.30 19.38 27.59
N LEU A 192 -10.82 20.63 27.66
CA LEU A 192 -10.36 21.39 26.49
C LEU A 192 -9.11 20.76 25.87
N GLU A 193 -8.16 20.36 26.70
CA GLU A 193 -6.94 19.68 26.26
C GLU A 193 -7.24 18.32 25.61
N ASP A 194 -8.17 17.56 26.17
CA ASP A 194 -8.60 16.28 25.60
C ASP A 194 -9.31 16.46 24.26
N LYS A 195 -10.16 17.48 24.11
CA LYS A 195 -10.76 17.85 22.82
C LYS A 195 -9.69 18.23 21.80
N THR A 196 -8.68 19.01 22.22
CA THR A 196 -7.56 19.42 21.38
C THR A 196 -6.75 18.22 20.89
N ARG A 197 -6.46 17.28 21.80
CA ARG A 197 -5.75 16.03 21.47
C ARG A 197 -6.55 15.17 20.49
N ALA A 198 -7.87 15.09 20.65
CA ALA A 198 -8.75 14.36 19.75
C ALA A 198 -8.72 14.96 18.33
N VAL A 199 -8.83 16.28 18.18
CA VAL A 199 -8.74 16.98 16.89
C VAL A 199 -7.39 16.74 16.22
N LYS A 200 -6.29 16.87 16.96
CA LYS A 200 -4.94 16.60 16.44
C LYS A 200 -4.77 15.17 15.94
N ASN A 201 -5.24 14.19 16.72
CA ASN A 201 -5.17 12.79 16.34
C ASN A 201 -6.00 12.50 15.08
N MET A 202 -7.18 13.12 14.95
CA MET A 202 -8.00 12.99 13.73
C MET A 202 -7.32 13.60 12.52
N ARG A 203 -6.77 14.82 12.62
CA ARG A 203 -5.99 15.45 11.54
C ARG A 203 -4.79 14.61 11.10
N LYS A 204 -4.06 14.03 12.06
CA LYS A 204 -2.94 13.13 11.76
C LYS A 204 -3.41 11.91 10.96
N LYS A 205 -4.46 11.22 11.42
CA LYS A 205 -5.03 10.06 10.71
C LYS A 205 -5.54 10.43 9.32
N ALA A 206 -6.18 11.59 9.17
CA ALA A 206 -6.67 12.08 7.89
C ALA A 206 -5.50 12.39 6.92
N SER A 207 -4.43 13.00 7.41
CA SER A 207 -3.21 13.24 6.63
C SER A 207 -2.57 11.95 6.16
N GLU A 208 -2.42 10.96 7.05
CA GLU A 208 -1.91 9.62 6.72
C GLU A 208 -2.79 8.91 5.69
N ALA A 209 -4.12 8.99 5.83
CA ALA A 209 -5.07 8.45 4.87
C ALA A 209 -4.95 9.10 3.48
N LYS A 210 -4.82 10.44 3.43
CA LYS A 210 -4.62 11.19 2.18
C LYS A 210 -3.29 10.86 1.51
N SER A 211 -2.20 10.72 2.28
CA SER A 211 -0.91 10.29 1.76
C SER A 211 -1.02 8.91 1.13
N ARG A 212 -1.56 7.94 1.88
CA ARG A 212 -1.71 6.55 1.41
C ARG A 212 -2.46 6.47 0.08
N VAL A 213 -3.63 7.12 -0.01
CA VAL A 213 -4.41 7.12 -1.26
C VAL A 213 -3.63 7.73 -2.42
N ASN A 214 -2.86 8.79 -2.16
CA ASN A 214 -2.05 9.44 -3.18
C ASN A 214 -0.86 8.56 -3.61
N ASP A 215 -0.21 7.91 -2.66
CA ASP A 215 0.92 6.99 -2.92
C ASP A 215 0.44 5.78 -3.72
N ASP A 216 -0.62 5.10 -3.27
CA ASP A 216 -1.23 3.95 -3.97
C ASP A 216 -1.67 4.33 -5.40
N PHE A 217 -2.21 5.54 -5.61
CA PHE A 217 -2.60 6.03 -6.93
C PHE A 217 -1.40 6.35 -7.83
N ASN A 218 -0.32 6.91 -7.28
CA ASN A 218 0.87 7.27 -8.04
C ASN A 218 1.71 6.06 -8.47
N GLU A 219 1.54 4.91 -7.82
CA GLU A 219 2.14 3.64 -8.28
C GLU A 219 1.55 3.16 -9.61
N ILE A 220 0.39 3.67 -10.03
CA ILE A 220 -0.22 3.32 -11.31
C ILE A 220 0.53 4.03 -12.45
N GLU A 221 1.16 3.24 -13.32
CA GLU A 221 1.81 3.75 -14.53
C GLU A 221 0.79 4.32 -15.52
N GLN A 222 0.74 5.65 -15.61
CA GLN A 222 -0.23 6.36 -16.45
C GLN A 222 -0.20 5.91 -17.92
N GLN A 223 0.97 5.66 -18.50
CA GLN A 223 1.08 5.28 -19.91
C GLN A 223 0.40 3.94 -20.21
N ILE A 224 0.50 2.98 -19.29
CA ILE A 224 -0.14 1.67 -19.40
C ILE A 224 -1.65 1.82 -19.17
N ALA A 225 -2.05 2.58 -18.14
CA ALA A 225 -3.45 2.88 -17.86
C ALA A 225 -4.15 3.56 -19.04
N ASP A 226 -3.53 4.56 -19.66
CA ASP A 226 -4.05 5.29 -20.82
C ASP A 226 -4.18 4.39 -22.07
N LYS A 227 -3.37 3.33 -22.17
CA LYS A 227 -3.44 2.36 -23.27
C LYS A 227 -4.58 1.37 -23.10
N PHE A 228 -4.81 0.85 -21.89
CA PHE A 228 -5.73 -0.28 -21.68
C PHE A 228 -7.06 0.09 -20.99
N LEU A 229 -7.07 1.07 -20.09
CA LEU A 229 -8.21 1.40 -19.23
C LEU A 229 -8.36 2.93 -19.05
N LYS A 230 -8.25 3.68 -20.15
CA LYS A 230 -8.21 5.16 -20.12
C LYS A 230 -9.40 5.81 -19.41
N GLU A 231 -10.61 5.38 -19.72
CA GLU A 231 -11.84 5.97 -19.15
C GLU A 231 -11.91 5.70 -17.63
N GLU A 232 -11.70 4.44 -17.22
CA GLU A 232 -11.68 4.04 -15.81
C GLU A 232 -10.56 4.73 -15.02
N TYR A 233 -9.38 4.92 -15.62
CA TYR A 233 -8.30 5.68 -14.99
C TYR A 233 -8.67 7.15 -14.78
N CYS A 234 -9.33 7.78 -15.78
CA CYS A 234 -9.82 9.15 -15.65
C CYS A 234 -10.88 9.28 -14.54
N GLU A 235 -11.79 8.32 -14.43
CA GLU A 235 -12.79 8.27 -13.35
C GLU A 235 -12.12 8.10 -11.97
N LEU A 236 -11.17 7.16 -11.86
CA LEU A 236 -10.42 6.93 -10.63
C LEU A 236 -9.65 8.19 -10.19
N LYS A 237 -9.02 8.88 -11.14
CA LYS A 237 -8.33 10.15 -10.90
C LYS A 237 -9.28 11.21 -10.34
N GLN A 238 -10.48 11.33 -10.89
CA GLN A 238 -11.50 12.26 -10.37
C GLN A 238 -11.94 11.90 -8.95
N ILE A 239 -12.06 10.62 -8.62
CA ILE A 239 -12.37 10.15 -7.26
C ILE A 239 -11.25 10.56 -6.30
N VAL A 240 -9.99 10.30 -6.66
CA VAL A 240 -8.82 10.66 -5.85
C VAL A 240 -8.71 12.18 -5.66
N ASP A 241 -8.96 12.96 -6.71
CA ASP A 241 -8.91 14.42 -6.64
C ASP A 241 -10.05 15.01 -5.79
N LYS A 242 -11.23 14.37 -5.76
CA LYS A 242 -12.30 14.71 -4.81
C LYS A 242 -11.90 14.37 -3.38
N PHE A 243 -11.32 13.20 -3.14
CA PHE A 243 -10.90 12.75 -1.82
C PHE A 243 -9.86 13.68 -1.16
N LYS A 244 -8.94 14.25 -1.95
CA LYS A 244 -7.98 15.25 -1.44
C LYS A 244 -8.66 16.43 -0.73
N LYS A 245 -9.88 16.77 -1.14
CA LYS A 245 -10.67 17.91 -0.63
C LYS A 245 -11.60 17.55 0.53
N TYR A 246 -11.65 16.30 0.95
CA TYR A 246 -12.49 15.88 2.07
C TYR A 246 -12.02 16.50 3.39
N ASP A 247 -12.95 16.71 4.32
CA ASP A 247 -12.66 16.99 5.71
C ASP A 247 -12.03 15.77 6.40
N ASP A 248 -11.47 15.97 7.59
CA ASP A 248 -10.67 14.94 8.27
C ASP A 248 -11.48 13.69 8.64
N ASP A 249 -12.74 13.85 9.06
CA ASP A 249 -13.61 12.73 9.46
C ASP A 249 -14.01 11.89 8.24
N SER A 250 -14.46 12.55 7.18
CA SER A 250 -14.80 11.91 5.90
C SER A 250 -13.58 11.21 5.29
N ALA A 251 -12.40 11.83 5.34
CA ALA A 251 -11.16 11.25 4.83
C ALA A 251 -10.78 9.95 5.53
N VAL A 252 -10.91 9.89 6.86
CA VAL A 252 -10.61 8.66 7.63
C VAL A 252 -11.62 7.55 7.33
N LYS A 253 -12.91 7.88 7.17
CA LYS A 253 -13.98 6.90 6.94
C LYS A 253 -13.94 6.28 5.54
N GLU A 254 -13.73 7.08 4.50
CA GLU A 254 -13.79 6.62 3.10
C GLU A 254 -12.45 6.11 2.56
N CYS A 255 -11.34 6.31 3.28
CA CYS A 255 -9.99 5.90 2.86
C CYS A 255 -9.93 4.43 2.40
N THR A 256 -10.50 3.51 3.18
CA THR A 256 -10.47 2.08 2.88
C THR A 256 -11.21 1.73 1.59
N GLU A 257 -12.33 2.38 1.32
CA GLU A 257 -13.09 2.18 0.09
C GLU A 257 -12.31 2.66 -1.13
N ILE A 258 -11.66 3.82 -1.04
CA ILE A 258 -10.89 4.39 -2.14
C ILE A 258 -9.64 3.57 -2.42
N VAL A 259 -8.91 3.16 -1.38
CA VAL A 259 -7.78 2.21 -1.51
C VAL A 259 -8.25 0.91 -2.18
N SER A 260 -9.43 0.40 -1.84
CA SER A 260 -9.99 -0.78 -2.51
C SER A 260 -10.30 -0.53 -3.99
N LYS A 261 -10.79 0.66 -4.36
CA LYS A 261 -11.03 1.04 -5.76
C LYS A 261 -9.73 1.12 -6.55
N ILE A 262 -8.69 1.74 -5.98
CA ILE A 262 -7.34 1.80 -6.56
C ILE A 262 -6.79 0.38 -6.76
N SER A 263 -6.88 -0.46 -5.73
CA SER A 263 -6.40 -1.86 -5.78
C SER A 263 -7.14 -2.68 -6.85
N SER A 264 -8.47 -2.53 -6.93
CA SER A 264 -9.28 -3.21 -7.94
C SER A 264 -8.92 -2.77 -9.36
N PHE A 265 -8.68 -1.47 -9.56
CA PHE A 265 -8.24 -0.93 -10.85
C PHE A 265 -6.85 -1.49 -11.21
N ARG A 266 -5.90 -1.47 -10.26
CA ARG A 266 -4.54 -2.00 -10.46
C ARG A 266 -4.56 -3.47 -10.88
N ASN A 267 -5.31 -4.32 -10.18
CA ASN A 267 -5.41 -5.74 -10.52
C ASN A 267 -5.93 -5.95 -11.95
N LYS A 268 -6.95 -5.16 -12.35
CA LYS A 268 -7.51 -5.24 -13.71
C LYS A 268 -6.52 -4.74 -14.76
N LEU A 269 -5.74 -3.71 -14.45
CA LEU A 269 -4.68 -3.20 -15.33
C LEU A 269 -3.57 -4.23 -15.49
N ASP A 270 -3.11 -4.83 -14.39
CA ASP A 270 -2.07 -5.85 -14.37
C ASP A 270 -2.48 -7.10 -15.17
N GLU A 271 -3.74 -7.52 -15.07
CA GLU A 271 -4.29 -8.62 -15.88
C GLU A 271 -4.24 -8.29 -17.38
N LYS A 272 -4.74 -7.11 -17.77
CA LYS A 272 -4.76 -6.67 -19.19
C LYS A 272 -3.36 -6.49 -19.76
N TYR A 273 -2.45 -5.89 -18.98
CA TYR A 273 -1.07 -5.69 -19.39
C TYR A 273 -0.30 -7.02 -19.45
N GLY A 274 -0.54 -7.93 -18.51
CA GLY A 274 0.01 -9.29 -18.52
C GLY A 274 -0.44 -10.09 -19.74
N GLU A 275 -1.73 -10.05 -20.09
CA GLU A 275 -2.26 -10.65 -21.32
C GLU A 275 -1.57 -10.09 -22.57
N TYR A 276 -1.37 -8.77 -22.63
CA TYR A 276 -0.68 -8.09 -23.72
C TYR A 276 0.78 -8.53 -23.86
N ILE A 277 1.57 -8.54 -22.76
CA ILE A 277 2.98 -8.97 -22.79
C ILE A 277 3.06 -10.43 -23.24
N ARG A 278 2.25 -11.31 -22.64
CA ARG A 278 2.25 -12.74 -22.97
C ARG A 278 1.99 -12.94 -24.46
N ARG A 279 0.97 -12.27 -25.00
CA ARG A 279 0.61 -12.42 -26.42
C ARG A 279 1.69 -11.90 -27.36
N LYS A 280 2.32 -10.78 -27.01
CA LYS A 280 3.46 -10.23 -27.78
C LYS A 280 4.64 -11.20 -27.77
N GLU A 281 4.96 -11.78 -26.62
CA GLU A 281 6.07 -12.73 -26.48
C GLU A 281 5.80 -14.04 -27.22
N GLU A 282 4.59 -14.59 -27.13
CA GLU A 282 4.19 -15.80 -27.87
C GLU A 282 4.35 -15.62 -29.39
N LEU A 283 3.90 -14.49 -29.94
CA LEU A 283 4.04 -14.19 -31.37
C LEU A 283 5.50 -13.96 -31.76
N THR A 284 6.28 -13.30 -30.90
CA THR A 284 7.72 -13.05 -31.11
C THR A 284 8.50 -14.37 -31.13
N VAL A 285 8.22 -15.27 -30.18
CA VAL A 285 8.82 -16.61 -30.14
C VAL A 285 8.46 -17.42 -31.38
N LYS A 286 7.19 -17.34 -31.83
CA LYS A 286 6.76 -18.01 -33.06
C LYS A 286 7.51 -17.48 -34.28
N LEU A 287 7.62 -16.15 -34.43
CA LEU A 287 8.39 -15.51 -35.50
C LEU A 287 9.84 -15.98 -35.52
N ILE A 288 10.54 -15.88 -34.37
CA ILE A 288 11.95 -16.32 -34.23
C ILE A 288 12.11 -17.81 -34.57
N THR A 289 11.12 -18.65 -34.22
CA THR A 289 11.15 -20.08 -34.53
C THR A 289 11.06 -20.32 -36.04
N LEU A 290 10.21 -19.59 -36.74
CA LEU A 290 10.11 -19.66 -38.20
C LEU A 290 11.38 -19.13 -38.88
N GLU A 291 11.93 -18.00 -38.42
CA GLU A 291 13.22 -17.46 -38.89
C GLU A 291 14.36 -18.47 -38.71
N LYS A 292 14.43 -19.14 -37.55
CA LYS A 292 15.41 -20.21 -37.32
C LYS A 292 15.21 -21.40 -38.24
N ARG A 293 13.96 -21.77 -38.53
CA ARG A 293 13.64 -22.90 -39.42
C ARG A 293 14.14 -22.64 -40.84
N VAL A 294 13.94 -21.44 -41.37
CA VAL A 294 14.34 -21.11 -42.74
C VAL A 294 15.85 -20.90 -42.90
N ASN A 295 16.53 -20.49 -41.81
CA ASN A 295 17.98 -20.30 -41.77
C ASN A 295 18.75 -21.54 -41.29
N LYS A 296 18.06 -22.63 -40.94
CA LYS A 296 18.72 -23.88 -40.54
C LYS A 296 19.40 -24.48 -41.76
N GLN A 297 20.69 -24.74 -41.66
CA GLN A 297 21.48 -25.42 -42.68
C GLN A 297 21.11 -26.90 -42.72
N VAL A 298 20.43 -27.32 -43.79
CA VAL A 298 19.89 -28.69 -43.95
C VAL A 298 20.12 -29.25 -45.35
N PHE A 299 20.28 -28.40 -46.36
CA PHE A 299 20.46 -28.82 -47.74
C PHE A 299 21.93 -28.72 -48.13
N SER A 300 22.56 -29.85 -48.42
CA SER A 300 23.92 -29.84 -48.98
C SER A 300 23.93 -29.27 -50.40
N ASP A 301 25.09 -28.78 -50.80
CA ASP A 301 25.35 -28.49 -52.21
C ASP A 301 25.42 -29.82 -53.00
N PRO A 302 24.55 -30.03 -54.01
CA PRO A 302 24.52 -31.31 -54.72
C PRO A 302 25.83 -31.69 -55.38
N GLU A 303 26.65 -30.73 -55.82
CA GLU A 303 27.94 -31.01 -56.46
C GLU A 303 29.01 -31.43 -55.44
N ASP A 304 29.03 -30.81 -54.26
CA ASP A 304 30.02 -31.11 -53.22
C ASP A 304 29.85 -32.54 -52.68
N GLU A 305 28.62 -33.07 -52.66
CA GLU A 305 28.30 -34.44 -52.20
C GLU A 305 28.97 -35.55 -53.02
N PHE A 306 29.37 -35.26 -54.27
CA PHE A 306 30.12 -36.19 -55.11
C PHE A 306 31.63 -35.88 -55.15
N SER A 307 32.09 -34.93 -54.33
CA SER A 307 33.51 -34.59 -54.16
C SER A 307 34.14 -35.34 -52.98
N GLU A 308 35.47 -35.30 -52.87
CA GLU A 308 36.20 -35.88 -51.71
C GLU A 308 36.13 -35.00 -50.45
N ASN A 309 35.54 -33.79 -50.52
CA ASN A 309 35.46 -32.84 -49.41
C ASN A 309 34.08 -32.89 -48.72
N ASP A 310 34.01 -32.40 -47.48
CA ASP A 310 32.72 -32.23 -46.78
C ASP A 310 31.81 -31.27 -47.54
N ALA A 311 30.56 -31.67 -47.77
CA ALA A 311 29.59 -30.86 -48.51
C ALA A 311 29.19 -29.60 -47.74
N ASN A 312 29.19 -28.45 -48.41
CA ASN A 312 28.71 -27.21 -47.82
C ASN A 312 27.20 -27.28 -47.59
N MET A 313 26.76 -26.94 -46.37
CA MET A 313 25.35 -26.97 -46.00
C MET A 313 24.72 -25.59 -46.15
N ASN A 314 23.71 -25.50 -47.00
CA ASN A 314 22.88 -24.34 -47.24
C ASN A 314 21.62 -24.39 -46.35
N SER A 315 21.17 -23.22 -45.92
CA SER A 315 19.83 -23.04 -45.40
C SER A 315 18.76 -23.17 -46.50
N LEU A 316 17.48 -23.28 -46.12
CA LEU A 316 16.38 -23.33 -47.10
C LEU A 316 16.43 -22.10 -48.05
N ILE A 317 16.64 -20.91 -47.49
CA ILE A 317 16.68 -19.66 -48.25
C ILE A 317 17.88 -19.61 -49.19
N GLU A 318 19.06 -19.99 -48.72
CA GLU A 318 20.28 -20.01 -49.54
C GLU A 318 20.18 -21.03 -50.68
N PHE A 319 19.71 -22.25 -50.37
CA PHE A 319 19.54 -23.32 -51.35
C PHE A 319 18.57 -22.91 -52.46
N LEU A 320 17.39 -22.42 -52.09
CA LEU A 320 16.39 -21.97 -53.07
C LEU A 320 16.88 -20.77 -53.87
N LYS A 321 17.62 -19.80 -53.29
CA LYS A 321 18.23 -18.71 -54.07
C LYS A 321 19.24 -19.20 -55.10
N LYS A 322 19.98 -20.26 -54.78
CA LYS A 322 21.01 -20.81 -55.66
C LYS A 322 20.42 -21.66 -56.80
N PHE A 323 19.39 -22.46 -56.50
CA PHE A 323 18.94 -23.52 -57.42
C PHE A 323 17.50 -23.40 -57.90
N SER A 324 16.64 -22.63 -57.23
CA SER A 324 15.24 -22.45 -57.62
C SER A 324 15.06 -21.25 -58.56
N LYS A 325 14.07 -21.34 -59.44
CA LYS A 325 13.53 -20.21 -60.21
C LYS A 325 12.28 -19.58 -59.57
N GLU A 326 11.69 -20.27 -58.58
CA GLU A 326 10.54 -19.81 -57.82
C GLU A 326 10.93 -18.75 -56.78
N ASP A 327 10.05 -17.78 -56.57
CA ASP A 327 10.26 -16.61 -55.69
C ASP A 327 10.07 -16.89 -54.19
N TYR A 328 10.00 -18.17 -53.77
CA TYR A 328 9.86 -18.57 -52.37
C TYR A 328 10.79 -17.80 -51.40
N PRO A 329 12.10 -17.61 -51.68
CA PRO A 329 12.98 -16.89 -50.77
C PRO A 329 12.56 -15.44 -50.52
N PHE A 330 12.09 -14.76 -51.56
CA PHE A 330 11.66 -13.38 -51.45
C PHE A 330 10.35 -13.29 -50.65
N GLU A 331 9.35 -14.10 -51.03
CA GLU A 331 8.03 -14.09 -50.38
C GLU A 331 8.12 -14.44 -48.89
N ILE A 332 8.90 -15.46 -48.51
CA ILE A 332 9.07 -15.85 -47.11
C ILE A 332 9.70 -14.71 -46.30
N LEU A 333 10.80 -14.11 -46.78
CA LEU A 333 11.51 -13.06 -46.05
C LEU A 333 10.66 -11.79 -45.90
N GLU A 334 9.97 -11.37 -46.96
CA GLU A 334 9.07 -10.20 -46.91
C GLU A 334 7.95 -10.39 -45.88
N ARG A 335 7.35 -11.59 -45.83
CA ARG A 335 6.25 -11.86 -44.90
C ARG A 335 6.69 -12.03 -43.45
N LEU A 336 7.92 -12.52 -43.21
CA LEU A 336 8.53 -12.52 -41.87
C LEU A 336 8.78 -11.09 -41.38
N GLU A 337 9.37 -10.21 -42.21
CA GLU A 337 9.62 -8.80 -41.87
C GLU A 337 8.30 -8.05 -41.61
N LYS A 338 7.29 -8.29 -42.45
CA LYS A 338 5.94 -7.75 -42.25
C LYS A 338 5.34 -8.21 -40.92
N SER A 339 5.47 -9.48 -40.57
CA SER A 339 4.99 -10.03 -39.30
C SER A 339 5.69 -9.38 -38.10
N GLU A 340 7.01 -9.15 -38.19
CA GLU A 340 7.78 -8.44 -37.17
C GLU A 340 7.25 -7.01 -36.95
N LYS A 341 6.99 -6.27 -38.03
CA LYS A 341 6.40 -4.93 -37.95
C LYS A 341 5.00 -4.95 -37.33
N MET A 342 4.17 -5.92 -37.69
CA MET A 342 2.82 -6.06 -37.12
C MET A 342 2.84 -6.35 -35.62
N ILE A 343 3.85 -7.10 -35.12
CA ILE A 343 4.06 -7.30 -33.67
C ILE A 343 4.43 -5.98 -32.98
N ARG A 344 5.27 -5.14 -33.60
CA ARG A 344 5.63 -3.81 -33.06
C ARG A 344 4.43 -2.86 -33.02
N ASP A 345 3.55 -2.95 -34.00
CA ASP A 345 2.35 -2.13 -34.15
C ASP A 345 1.13 -2.69 -33.38
N ASP A 346 1.33 -3.71 -32.52
CA ASP A 346 0.32 -4.37 -31.69
C ASP A 346 -0.85 -5.02 -32.47
N LYS A 347 -0.65 -5.39 -33.73
CA LYS A 347 -1.68 -6.02 -34.59
C LYS A 347 -1.78 -7.53 -34.41
N PHE A 348 -1.93 -7.99 -33.18
CA PHE A 348 -1.73 -9.40 -32.80
C PHE A 348 -2.64 -10.41 -33.54
N ASP A 349 -3.91 -10.09 -33.74
CA ASP A 349 -4.84 -10.99 -34.45
C ASP A 349 -4.45 -11.16 -35.93
N GLU A 350 -3.96 -10.10 -36.57
CA GLU A 350 -3.49 -10.13 -37.94
C GLU A 350 -2.15 -10.87 -38.03
N THR A 351 -1.24 -10.63 -37.08
CA THR A 351 0.05 -11.33 -36.99
C THR A 351 -0.13 -12.83 -36.85
N GLU A 352 -1.07 -13.29 -36.02
CA GLU A 352 -1.28 -14.73 -35.81
C GLU A 352 -1.71 -15.44 -37.10
N LYS A 353 -2.57 -14.79 -37.89
CA LYS A 353 -3.00 -15.29 -39.20
C LYS A 353 -1.84 -15.29 -40.21
N GLU A 354 -1.06 -14.22 -40.23
CA GLU A 354 0.09 -14.10 -41.14
C GLU A 354 1.14 -15.17 -40.83
N LEU A 355 1.53 -15.34 -39.55
CA LEU A 355 2.51 -16.36 -39.14
C LEU A 355 2.06 -17.78 -39.45
N LYS A 356 0.76 -18.10 -39.36
CA LYS A 356 0.23 -19.42 -39.79
C LYS A 356 0.38 -19.62 -41.31
N SER A 357 0.15 -18.57 -42.09
CA SER A 357 0.31 -18.63 -43.54
C SER A 357 1.78 -18.72 -43.95
N VAL A 358 2.68 -17.99 -43.27
CA VAL A 358 4.13 -18.11 -43.47
C VAL A 358 4.63 -19.50 -43.10
N GLU A 359 4.12 -20.10 -42.02
CA GLU A 359 4.47 -21.46 -41.62
C GLU A 359 4.10 -22.50 -42.68
N ALA A 360 2.93 -22.36 -43.33
CA ALA A 360 2.53 -23.20 -44.45
C ALA A 360 3.43 -22.99 -45.67
N LEU A 361 3.70 -21.72 -46.04
CA LEU A 361 4.60 -21.38 -47.15
C LEU A 361 6.00 -21.96 -46.96
N ILE A 362 6.54 -21.92 -45.73
CA ILE A 362 7.84 -22.53 -45.40
C ILE A 362 7.77 -24.06 -45.56
N ALA A 363 6.67 -24.71 -45.20
CA ALA A 363 6.51 -26.15 -45.39
C ALA A 363 6.49 -26.52 -46.86
N ASP A 364 5.70 -25.82 -47.67
CA ASP A 364 5.61 -26.04 -49.12
C ASP A 364 6.97 -25.80 -49.80
N ALA A 365 7.66 -24.70 -49.45
CA ALA A 365 9.00 -24.41 -49.95
C ALA A 365 10.04 -25.46 -49.51
N SER A 366 9.92 -26.02 -48.30
CA SER A 366 10.81 -27.08 -47.82
C SER A 366 10.63 -28.38 -48.60
N GLU A 367 9.38 -28.76 -48.90
CA GLU A 367 9.07 -29.94 -49.71
C GLU A 367 9.58 -29.78 -51.14
N TYR A 368 9.32 -28.60 -51.74
CA TYR A 368 9.86 -28.26 -53.05
C TYR A 368 11.40 -28.30 -53.09
N ALA A 369 12.07 -27.70 -52.09
CA ALA A 369 13.53 -27.73 -51.97
C ALA A 369 14.09 -29.16 -51.86
N ALA A 370 13.42 -30.03 -51.09
CA ALA A 370 13.83 -31.43 -50.94
C ALA A 370 13.75 -32.19 -52.27
N ASN A 371 12.65 -32.03 -53.01
CA ASN A 371 12.50 -32.65 -54.33
C ASN A 371 13.54 -32.10 -55.33
N LEU A 372 13.77 -30.79 -55.34
CA LEU A 372 14.78 -30.15 -56.20
C LEU A 372 16.20 -30.64 -55.86
N HIS A 373 16.53 -30.76 -54.57
CA HIS A 373 17.80 -31.32 -54.11
C HIS A 373 17.99 -32.76 -54.59
N GLU A 374 16.98 -33.62 -54.38
CA GLU A 374 17.00 -35.01 -54.82
C GLU A 374 17.17 -35.13 -56.35
N ASN A 375 16.44 -34.32 -57.12
CA ASN A 375 16.52 -34.32 -58.58
C ASN A 375 17.90 -33.87 -59.08
N LYS A 376 18.51 -32.86 -58.45
CA LYS A 376 19.89 -32.44 -58.77
C LYS A 376 20.91 -33.52 -58.42
N MET A 377 20.80 -34.13 -57.24
CA MET A 377 21.65 -35.27 -56.84
C MET A 377 21.56 -36.42 -57.86
N LYS A 378 20.35 -36.82 -58.25
CA LYS A 378 20.13 -37.86 -59.27
C LYS A 378 20.68 -37.47 -60.64
N THR A 379 20.58 -36.18 -61.01
CA THR A 379 21.12 -35.67 -62.28
C THR A 379 22.63 -35.84 -62.33
N ILE A 380 23.34 -35.44 -61.27
CA ILE A 380 24.80 -35.60 -61.16
C ILE A 380 25.18 -37.08 -61.12
N TYR A 381 24.48 -37.89 -60.32
CA TYR A 381 24.72 -39.33 -60.25
C TYR A 381 24.58 -40.03 -61.60
N ASN A 382 23.53 -39.70 -62.37
CA ASN A 382 23.32 -40.26 -63.71
C ASN A 382 24.44 -39.84 -64.67
N MET A 383 24.88 -38.58 -64.61
CA MET A 383 26.00 -38.09 -65.40
C MET A 383 27.29 -38.85 -65.07
N LEU A 384 27.65 -38.98 -63.79
CA LEU A 384 28.85 -39.69 -63.34
C LEU A 384 28.80 -41.18 -63.71
N THR A 385 27.60 -41.77 -63.66
CA THR A 385 27.37 -43.16 -64.08
C THR A 385 27.64 -43.35 -65.57
N ILE A 386 27.18 -42.41 -66.41
CA ILE A 386 27.46 -42.43 -67.86
C ILE A 386 28.96 -42.26 -68.10
N GLU A 387 29.59 -41.27 -67.48
CA GLU A 387 31.03 -41.03 -67.60
C GLU A 387 31.84 -42.27 -67.25
N LYS A 388 31.57 -42.88 -66.09
CA LYS A 388 32.25 -44.08 -65.62
C LYS A 388 32.06 -45.26 -66.59
N ALA A 389 30.84 -45.53 -67.03
CA ALA A 389 30.56 -46.63 -67.94
C ALA A 389 31.29 -46.46 -69.28
N MET A 390 31.33 -45.24 -69.81
CA MET A 390 31.99 -44.94 -71.08
C MET A 390 33.53 -45.01 -70.96
N LEU A 391 34.11 -44.52 -69.86
CA LEU A 391 35.54 -44.70 -69.56
C LEU A 391 35.93 -46.18 -69.44
N GLU A 392 35.11 -47.00 -68.77
CA GLU A 392 35.34 -48.45 -68.65
C GLU A 392 35.28 -49.18 -70.00
N LEU A 393 34.60 -48.61 -71.01
CA LEU A 393 34.58 -49.08 -72.39
C LEU A 393 35.72 -48.51 -73.25
N ASN A 394 36.64 -47.75 -72.66
CA ASN A 394 37.76 -47.06 -73.32
C ASN A 394 37.34 -45.95 -74.29
N TYR A 395 36.22 -45.27 -74.02
CA TYR A 395 35.93 -43.98 -74.65
C TYR A 395 36.67 -42.86 -73.93
N ASP A 396 37.15 -41.88 -74.69
CA ASP A 396 37.56 -40.59 -74.15
C ASP A 396 36.28 -39.78 -73.84
N VAL A 397 36.14 -39.31 -72.60
CA VAL A 397 34.94 -38.64 -72.10
C VAL A 397 35.22 -37.18 -71.73
N ASN A 398 34.33 -36.27 -72.10
CA ASN A 398 34.31 -34.88 -71.68
C ASN A 398 32.92 -34.50 -71.15
N VAL A 399 32.87 -34.00 -69.92
CA VAL A 399 31.62 -33.57 -69.27
C VAL A 399 31.56 -32.05 -69.25
N SER A 400 30.42 -31.49 -69.62
CA SER A 400 30.15 -30.06 -69.47
C SER A 400 28.72 -29.83 -68.98
N GLU A 401 28.50 -28.75 -68.23
CA GLU A 401 27.15 -28.31 -67.89
C GLU A 401 26.50 -27.68 -69.12
N ASN A 402 25.22 -28.00 -69.36
CA ASN A 402 24.50 -27.41 -70.46
C ASN A 402 24.32 -25.89 -70.26
N PRO A 403 24.48 -25.06 -71.32
CA PRO A 403 24.26 -23.61 -71.23
C PRO A 403 22.84 -23.25 -70.73
N ASN A 404 21.88 -24.11 -71.04
CA ASN A 404 20.58 -24.13 -70.38
C ASN A 404 20.65 -25.12 -69.21
N GLY A 405 20.92 -24.64 -68.00
CA GLY A 405 21.13 -25.50 -66.82
C GLY A 405 19.96 -26.43 -66.43
N GLU A 406 18.77 -26.25 -67.03
CA GLU A 406 17.65 -27.21 -66.93
C GLU A 406 17.90 -28.51 -67.72
N ASP A 407 18.78 -28.46 -68.70
CA ASP A 407 19.19 -29.61 -69.50
C ASP A 407 20.32 -30.42 -68.82
N GLY A 408 20.68 -30.05 -67.58
CA GLY A 408 21.65 -30.74 -66.75
C GLY A 408 23.03 -30.79 -67.41
N TYR A 409 23.55 -32.00 -67.62
CA TYR A 409 24.90 -32.18 -68.17
C TYR A 409 24.88 -32.71 -69.61
N CYS A 410 25.89 -32.31 -70.36
CA CYS A 410 26.27 -32.89 -71.64
C CYS A 410 27.50 -33.78 -71.43
N VAL A 411 27.43 -35.04 -71.87
CA VAL A 411 28.56 -35.98 -71.81
C VAL A 411 28.95 -36.38 -73.22
N GLU A 412 30.10 -35.90 -73.69
CA GLU A 412 30.66 -36.24 -75.00
C GLU A 412 31.63 -37.41 -74.85
N CYS A 413 31.45 -38.45 -75.65
CA CYS A 413 32.26 -39.67 -75.62
C CYS A 413 32.79 -39.99 -77.02
N SER A 414 34.08 -40.30 -77.14
CA SER A 414 34.69 -40.66 -78.44
C SER A 414 35.60 -41.88 -78.35
N ALA A 415 35.55 -42.73 -79.36
CA ALA A 415 36.42 -43.90 -79.51
C ALA A 415 36.79 -44.08 -80.99
N GLY A 416 38.01 -43.64 -81.38
CA GLY A 416 38.42 -43.63 -82.78
C GLY A 416 37.64 -42.63 -83.62
N ASP A 417 36.84 -43.10 -84.59
CA ASP A 417 35.95 -42.28 -85.42
C ASP A 417 34.47 -42.31 -84.99
N GLU A 418 34.13 -43.06 -83.93
CA GLU A 418 32.82 -43.06 -83.28
C GLU A 418 32.72 -41.93 -82.25
N CYS A 419 31.59 -41.22 -82.24
CA CYS A 419 31.29 -40.17 -81.27
C CYS A 419 29.84 -40.27 -80.81
N ILE A 420 29.64 -40.36 -79.50
CA ILE A 420 28.32 -40.39 -78.84
C ILE A 420 28.26 -39.21 -77.90
N THR A 421 27.23 -38.39 -78.04
CA THR A 421 26.97 -37.26 -77.15
C THR A 421 25.66 -37.52 -76.42
N PHE A 422 25.73 -37.57 -75.10
CA PHE A 422 24.55 -37.50 -74.24
C PHE A 422 24.22 -36.02 -74.03
N ASP A 423 23.50 -35.42 -75.00
CA ASP A 423 23.25 -33.98 -75.09
C ASP A 423 22.57 -33.39 -73.85
N LYS A 424 21.67 -34.15 -73.23
CA LYS A 424 20.91 -33.71 -72.06
C LYS A 424 20.80 -34.86 -71.08
N VAL A 425 21.46 -34.76 -69.93
CA VAL A 425 21.32 -35.67 -68.80
C VAL A 425 20.72 -34.87 -67.65
N SER A 426 19.42 -35.06 -67.41
CA SER A 426 18.67 -34.27 -66.43
C SER A 426 17.57 -35.10 -65.75
N VAL A 427 17.16 -34.69 -64.56
CA VAL A 427 15.96 -35.19 -63.88
C VAL A 427 14.96 -34.04 -63.77
N VAL A 428 13.78 -34.21 -64.33
CA VAL A 428 12.71 -33.20 -64.27
C VAL A 428 11.94 -33.27 -62.96
N ASP A 429 11.12 -32.26 -62.67
CA ASP A 429 10.44 -32.06 -61.38
C ASP A 429 9.64 -33.26 -60.87
N ASP A 430 9.06 -34.07 -61.77
CA ASP A 430 8.32 -35.29 -61.41
C ASP A 430 9.21 -36.52 -61.14
N GLY A 431 10.53 -36.33 -61.09
CA GLY A 431 11.53 -37.35 -60.80
C GLY A 431 11.91 -38.22 -62.00
N ARG A 432 11.35 -37.95 -63.19
CA ARG A 432 11.74 -38.69 -64.41
C ARG A 432 13.10 -38.26 -64.92
N VAL A 433 13.91 -39.26 -65.26
CA VAL A 433 15.20 -39.07 -65.92
C VAL A 433 14.98 -38.82 -67.42
N ILE A 434 15.55 -37.74 -67.94
CA ILE A 434 15.59 -37.42 -69.38
C ILE A 434 17.05 -37.48 -69.83
N ILE A 435 17.34 -38.44 -70.69
CA ILE A 435 18.64 -38.58 -71.38
C ILE A 435 18.40 -38.44 -72.88
N THR A 436 18.91 -37.36 -73.48
CA THR A 436 18.90 -37.16 -74.94
C THR A 436 20.27 -37.51 -75.50
N ILE A 437 20.30 -38.15 -76.67
CA ILE A 437 21.52 -38.71 -77.24
C ILE A 437 21.62 -38.36 -78.72
N ASP A 438 22.77 -37.84 -79.14
CA ASP A 438 23.21 -37.77 -80.53
C ASP A 438 24.36 -38.76 -80.76
N HIS A 439 24.34 -39.49 -81.89
CA HIS A 439 25.32 -40.54 -82.16
C HIS A 439 25.79 -40.51 -83.61
N LYS A 440 27.10 -40.37 -83.78
CA LYS A 440 27.82 -40.50 -85.04
C LYS A 440 28.58 -41.82 -85.10
N GLU A 441 28.16 -42.69 -86.03
CA GLU A 441 28.73 -44.04 -86.23
C GLU A 441 30.16 -44.01 -86.78
N ALA A 442 30.98 -44.96 -86.33
CA ALA A 442 32.28 -45.28 -86.94
C ALA A 442 32.12 -45.83 -88.37
N THR A 443 33.11 -45.57 -89.22
CA THR A 443 33.15 -45.93 -90.65
C THR A 443 33.16 -47.46 -90.88
N LYS A 444 33.44 -48.27 -89.85
CA LYS A 444 33.58 -49.74 -89.92
C LYS A 444 32.63 -50.52 -88.99
N GLY A 445 31.78 -49.85 -88.22
CA GLY A 445 30.87 -50.46 -87.23
C GLY A 445 29.39 -50.34 -87.60
N THR A 446 28.51 -50.89 -86.77
CA THR A 446 27.05 -50.65 -86.82
C THR A 446 26.57 -50.20 -85.45
N CYS A 447 25.75 -49.14 -85.38
CA CYS A 447 25.13 -48.62 -84.14
C CYS A 447 24.70 -49.70 -83.14
N ALA A 448 24.08 -50.79 -83.62
CA ALA A 448 23.49 -51.81 -82.77
C ALA A 448 24.50 -52.52 -81.85
N ALA A 449 25.72 -52.80 -82.33
CA ALA A 449 26.72 -53.54 -81.56
C ALA A 449 27.33 -52.68 -80.44
N SER A 450 27.70 -51.42 -80.73
CA SER A 450 28.22 -50.49 -79.72
C SER A 450 27.18 -50.22 -78.64
N TRP A 451 25.90 -50.05 -79.01
CA TRP A 451 24.83 -49.80 -78.04
C TRP A 451 24.46 -51.01 -77.17
N ASP A 452 24.61 -52.25 -77.67
CA ASP A 452 24.42 -53.45 -76.84
C ASP A 452 25.44 -53.50 -75.69
N GLU A 453 26.71 -53.18 -75.98
CA GLU A 453 27.78 -53.12 -74.97
C GLU A 453 27.61 -51.95 -74.01
N ILE A 454 27.30 -50.75 -74.53
CA ILE A 454 27.05 -49.55 -73.72
C ILE A 454 25.85 -49.75 -72.79
N ARG A 455 24.74 -50.28 -73.30
CA ARG A 455 23.53 -50.54 -72.49
C ARG A 455 23.82 -51.53 -71.37
N LYS A 456 24.56 -52.60 -71.67
CA LYS A 456 24.96 -53.59 -70.66
C LYS A 456 25.82 -52.92 -69.58
N LYS A 457 26.76 -52.06 -69.98
CA LYS A 457 27.67 -51.37 -69.06
C LYS A 457 26.98 -50.33 -68.18
N LEU A 458 26.01 -49.61 -68.72
CA LEU A 458 25.18 -48.68 -67.96
C LEU A 458 24.30 -49.44 -66.97
N ALA A 459 23.70 -50.57 -67.37
CA ALA A 459 22.93 -51.42 -66.45
C ALA A 459 23.78 -52.05 -65.34
N GLU A 460 25.04 -52.42 -65.63
CA GLU A 460 26.01 -52.87 -64.61
C GLU A 460 26.34 -51.78 -63.59
N ASN A 461 26.30 -50.51 -64.01
CA ASN A 461 26.44 -49.34 -63.13
C ASN A 461 25.08 -48.76 -62.69
N GLU A 462 24.02 -49.59 -62.68
CA GLU A 462 22.69 -49.27 -62.14
C GLU A 462 21.86 -48.24 -62.93
N LEU A 463 22.28 -47.84 -64.14
CA LEU A 463 21.49 -47.00 -65.06
C LEU A 463 20.80 -47.85 -66.14
N PHE A 464 19.51 -48.10 -65.96
CA PHE A 464 18.72 -48.92 -66.87
C PHE A 464 18.12 -48.13 -68.03
N ILE A 465 18.62 -48.32 -69.24
CA ILE A 465 18.01 -47.75 -70.45
C ILE A 465 16.92 -48.70 -70.97
N GLU A 466 15.67 -48.22 -71.03
CA GLU A 466 14.52 -48.99 -71.54
C GLU A 466 14.57 -49.20 -73.06
N ASP A 467 14.84 -48.14 -73.84
CA ASP A 467 14.97 -48.19 -75.30
C ASP A 467 15.84 -47.05 -75.82
N ILE A 468 16.49 -47.27 -76.97
CA ILE A 468 17.29 -46.27 -77.69
C ILE A 468 16.73 -46.19 -79.10
N THR A 469 16.29 -45.00 -79.51
CA THR A 469 15.65 -44.80 -80.81
C THR A 469 16.52 -43.94 -81.71
N LYS A 470 16.63 -44.36 -82.99
CA LYS A 470 17.25 -43.59 -84.08
C LYS A 470 16.20 -43.36 -85.15
N ASN A 471 15.94 -42.11 -85.50
CA ASN A 471 14.85 -41.73 -86.42
C ASN A 471 13.47 -42.30 -86.01
N GLY A 472 13.18 -42.32 -84.70
CA GLY A 472 11.91 -42.84 -84.16
C GLY A 472 11.76 -44.37 -84.19
N LYS A 473 12.81 -45.12 -84.54
CA LYS A 473 12.84 -46.59 -84.52
C LYS A 473 13.83 -47.09 -83.48
N SER A 474 13.41 -48.06 -82.66
CA SER A 474 14.30 -48.74 -81.72
C SER A 474 15.48 -49.36 -82.45
N ILE A 475 16.69 -49.13 -81.94
CA ILE A 475 17.93 -49.75 -82.45
C ILE A 475 17.95 -51.26 -82.14
N HIS A 476 17.17 -51.71 -81.14
CA HIS A 476 17.14 -53.10 -80.67
C HIS A 476 15.80 -53.84 -80.94
N GLY A 477 14.86 -53.22 -81.66
CA GLY A 477 13.53 -53.78 -81.92
C GLY A 477 13.27 -54.13 -83.40
N ALA A 478 12.97 -55.41 -83.68
CA ALA A 478 12.47 -55.86 -84.97
C ALA A 478 11.17 -55.13 -85.38
N ASN A 479 11.19 -54.51 -86.57
CA ASN A 479 10.05 -54.04 -87.37
C ASN A 479 8.69 -53.85 -86.66
N ARG A 480 8.38 -52.61 -86.26
CA ARG A 480 7.02 -52.07 -86.38
C ARG A 480 7.10 -50.63 -86.90
N GLU A 481 6.55 -50.42 -88.09
CA GLU A 481 6.39 -49.12 -88.73
C GLU A 481 5.41 -48.24 -87.97
N VAL A 482 5.79 -46.98 -87.70
CA VAL A 482 4.88 -45.83 -87.78
C VAL A 482 5.66 -44.62 -88.27
N GLN A 483 5.07 -43.86 -89.21
CA GLN A 483 5.64 -42.71 -89.92
C GLN A 483 5.64 -41.41 -89.11
N GLY A 484 6.78 -40.71 -89.13
CA GLY A 484 6.95 -39.27 -89.45
C GLY A 484 6.31 -38.18 -88.59
N HIS A 485 7.10 -37.47 -87.75
CA HIS A 485 7.71 -36.15 -88.04
C HIS A 485 8.30 -35.47 -86.77
N LYS A 486 9.52 -34.91 -86.92
CA LYS A 486 10.32 -34.02 -86.04
C LYS A 486 10.86 -34.62 -84.73
N ASN A 487 12.17 -34.38 -84.55
CA ASN A 487 13.11 -35.10 -83.70
C ASN A 487 13.12 -34.58 -82.26
N GLU A 488 12.83 -35.47 -81.33
CA GLU A 488 13.20 -35.44 -79.91
C GLU A 488 13.17 -36.92 -79.46
N SER A 489 14.30 -37.47 -79.04
CA SER A 489 14.37 -38.84 -78.50
C SER A 489 14.18 -38.76 -76.98
N THR A 490 12.96 -39.02 -76.49
CA THR A 490 12.66 -39.04 -75.04
C THR A 490 12.81 -40.46 -74.48
N VAL A 491 13.76 -40.67 -73.58
CA VAL A 491 13.79 -41.88 -72.72
C VAL A 491 12.69 -41.72 -71.65
N LYS A 492 11.77 -42.68 -71.52
CA LYS A 492 10.81 -42.77 -70.41
C LYS A 492 11.29 -43.87 -69.46
N GLN A 493 11.32 -43.59 -68.17
CA GLN A 493 11.44 -44.59 -67.12
C GLN A 493 10.18 -44.56 -66.24
N ASN A 494 9.65 -45.73 -65.90
CA ASN A 494 8.68 -45.90 -64.80
C ASN A 494 9.41 -46.51 -63.60
N LEU A 495 9.53 -45.76 -62.50
CA LEU A 495 10.09 -46.28 -61.25
C LEU A 495 9.00 -47.03 -60.47
N SER A 496 9.19 -48.34 -60.29
CA SER A 496 8.42 -49.17 -59.35
C SER A 496 9.25 -49.44 -58.11
N ARG A 497 8.90 -48.74 -57.02
CA ARG A 497 9.29 -48.87 -55.59
C ARG A 497 10.72 -49.23 -55.22
#